data_AF-A0A9P4Q244-F1
#
_entry.id   AF-A0A9P4Q244-F1
#
_cell.length_a   1.000
_cell.length_b   1.000
_cell.length_c   1.000
_cell.angle_alpha   90.00
_cell.angle_beta   90.00
_cell.angle_gamma   90.00
#
_symmetry.space_group_name_H-M   'P 1'
#
loop_
_entity.id
_entity.type
_entity.pdbx_description
1 polymer ?
#
loop_
_entity_poly.entity_id
_entity_poly.type
_entity_poly.pdbx_seq_one_letter_code
_entity_poly.pdbx_strand_id
1 'polypeptide(L)'
;MSANAIATGHIWRQAVEPTEPGDRAKVQAALDDLIAAGTSTSIWAKEREAFLYITAKTEPELNETLEALKIKAGVQITADKPIPIYLESVLGSCEESLTTKSPNKANRVYVTAEPIDSGIVDLLEDPTTTQADMQDLKKRLSVFASKLNMRDDWIKKILCFGPNGLGPNVLVDQTKGIAYLNEVKDSLNQGFQEATSRGPVIEEPVHGLRVNLADLVLHADAAQRSLAQMLVPLVNAVKATILYSEPCILEPVYFVNATLPQDMSASLYNIITTRRGDIQGVEDEGKFSKYEVTLPAAEAVSFEKDLSQVVKNPKLTFKFGYYAQVPGQLDDKATRAGSLVAEIRRSKGLHAELNSYTDYASK
;
A
#
# COMPACT_ATOMS: atom_id res chain seq x y z
N MET A 1 14.15 2.62 -0.24
CA MET A 1 13.58 2.53 -1.60
C MET A 1 12.38 1.58 -1.65
N SER A 2 11.50 1.59 -0.64
CA SER A 2 10.24 0.81 -0.61
C SER A 2 9.06 1.57 -1.24
N ALA A 3 9.35 2.59 -2.05
CA ALA A 3 8.56 3.81 -2.07
C ALA A 3 7.73 4.06 -3.33
N ASN A 4 8.16 3.50 -4.46
CA ASN A 4 7.63 3.93 -5.74
C ASN A 4 6.36 3.20 -6.14
N ALA A 5 6.08 1.97 -5.69
CA ALA A 5 4.95 1.21 -6.23
C ALA A 5 3.58 1.91 -6.10
N ILE A 6 3.28 2.52 -4.95
CA ILE A 6 2.01 3.26 -4.75
C ILE A 6 2.02 4.59 -5.54
N ALA A 7 3.12 5.33 -5.51
CA ALA A 7 3.26 6.59 -6.23
C ALA A 7 3.33 6.43 -7.77
N THR A 8 3.74 5.26 -8.27
CA THR A 8 3.80 4.93 -9.70
C THR A 8 2.56 4.16 -10.19
N GLY A 9 1.61 3.83 -9.30
CA GLY A 9 0.40 3.07 -9.62
C GLY A 9 0.65 1.59 -9.93
N HIS A 10 1.78 1.03 -9.48
CA HIS A 10 2.07 -0.39 -9.62
C HIS A 10 1.25 -1.17 -8.60
N ILE A 11 0.58 -2.21 -9.08
CA ILE A 11 -0.33 -3.02 -8.28
C ILE A 11 0.01 -4.51 -8.36
N TRP A 12 1.06 -4.87 -9.10
CA TRP A 12 1.60 -6.22 -9.17
C TRP A 12 3.02 -6.25 -8.63
N ARG A 13 3.37 -7.36 -7.99
CA ARG A 13 4.75 -7.74 -7.70
C ARG A 13 5.02 -9.19 -8.07
N GLN A 14 6.27 -9.49 -8.37
CA GLN A 14 6.74 -10.85 -8.57
C GLN A 14 8.16 -10.97 -8.02
N ALA A 15 8.37 -11.97 -7.17
CA ALA A 15 9.70 -12.31 -6.67
C ALA A 15 10.52 -12.95 -7.80
N VAL A 16 11.76 -12.52 -7.92
CA VAL A 16 12.73 -13.00 -8.90
C VAL A 16 14.03 -13.36 -8.20
N GLU A 17 14.61 -14.50 -8.58
CA GLU A 17 15.88 -14.98 -8.04
C GLU A 17 16.74 -15.55 -9.16
N PRO A 18 18.07 -15.32 -9.12
CA PRO A 18 18.96 -16.07 -9.98
C PRO A 18 18.92 -17.55 -9.59
N THR A 19 18.95 -18.45 -10.57
CA THR A 19 19.07 -19.88 -10.30
C THR A 19 20.35 -20.20 -9.54
N GLU A 20 21.43 -19.47 -9.84
CA GLU A 20 22.72 -19.57 -9.17
C GLU A 20 22.87 -18.44 -8.13
N PRO A 21 23.02 -18.73 -6.82
CA PRO A 21 23.08 -17.70 -5.78
C PRO A 21 24.19 -16.65 -5.99
N GLY A 22 25.29 -17.03 -6.66
CA GLY A 22 26.41 -16.14 -6.98
C GLY A 22 26.08 -15.03 -7.99
N ASP A 23 24.99 -15.16 -8.75
CA ASP A 23 24.61 -14.21 -9.80
C ASP A 23 23.70 -13.07 -9.32
N ARG A 24 23.37 -13.01 -8.03
CA ARG A 24 22.48 -11.98 -7.45
C ARG A 24 22.91 -10.55 -7.79
N ALA A 25 24.21 -10.27 -7.74
CA ALA A 25 24.75 -8.94 -8.05
C ALA A 25 24.50 -8.55 -9.51
N LYS A 26 24.53 -9.51 -10.45
CA LYS A 26 24.23 -9.26 -11.87
C LYS A 26 22.75 -8.96 -12.08
N VAL A 27 21.87 -9.71 -11.41
CA VAL A 27 20.41 -9.46 -11.46
C VAL A 27 20.08 -8.09 -10.88
N GLN A 28 20.68 -7.71 -9.75
CA GLN A 28 20.50 -6.39 -9.15
C GLN A 28 20.96 -5.27 -10.10
N ALA A 29 22.16 -5.38 -10.68
CA ALA A 29 22.68 -4.38 -11.61
C ALA A 29 21.79 -4.25 -12.87
N ALA A 30 21.31 -5.37 -13.42
CA ALA A 30 20.41 -5.37 -14.55
C ALA A 30 19.07 -4.70 -14.24
N LEU A 31 18.53 -4.93 -13.03
CA LEU A 31 17.34 -4.24 -12.56
C LEU A 31 17.57 -2.73 -12.41
N ASP A 32 18.67 -2.31 -11.79
CA ASP A 32 19.00 -0.89 -11.60
C ASP A 32 19.11 -0.16 -12.95
N ASP A 33 19.70 -0.81 -13.95
CA ASP A 33 19.75 -0.27 -15.30
C ASP A 33 18.37 -0.20 -15.98
N LEU A 34 17.47 -1.16 -15.75
CA LEU A 34 16.11 -1.13 -16.28
C LEU A 34 15.30 0.01 -15.67
N ILE A 35 15.49 0.29 -14.38
CA ILE A 35 14.94 1.49 -13.73
C ILE A 35 15.48 2.75 -14.40
N ALA A 36 16.80 2.85 -14.56
CA ALA A 36 17.43 4.03 -15.15
C ALA A 36 16.98 4.28 -16.59
N ALA A 37 16.64 3.23 -17.33
CA ALA A 37 16.08 3.30 -18.68
C ALA A 37 14.61 3.77 -18.72
N GLY A 38 13.97 3.99 -17.58
CA GLY A 38 12.58 4.46 -17.50
C GLY A 38 11.56 3.38 -17.86
N THR A 39 11.90 2.09 -17.78
CA THR A 39 10.88 1.04 -17.79
C THR A 39 9.95 1.24 -16.58
N SER A 40 8.66 0.93 -16.72
CA SER A 40 7.64 0.99 -15.65
C SER A 40 7.89 -0.07 -14.56
N THR A 41 9.14 -0.28 -14.18
CA THR A 41 9.60 -1.25 -13.20
C THR A 41 10.10 -0.48 -11.99
N SER A 42 9.56 -0.79 -10.82
CA SER A 42 10.20 -0.38 -9.57
C SER A 42 10.74 -1.62 -8.86
N ILE A 43 12.01 -1.56 -8.45
CA ILE A 43 12.62 -2.61 -7.63
C ILE A 43 12.10 -2.45 -6.22
N TRP A 44 11.61 -3.56 -5.67
CA TRP A 44 11.51 -3.71 -4.24
C TRP A 44 12.58 -4.72 -3.81
N ALA A 45 13.63 -4.22 -3.17
CA ALA A 45 14.65 -5.05 -2.52
C ALA A 45 14.64 -4.64 -1.05
N LYS A 46 14.18 -5.54 -0.17
CA LYS A 46 14.15 -5.31 1.28
C LYS A 46 15.39 -5.93 1.88
N GLU A 47 16.13 -5.18 2.71
CA GLU A 47 17.33 -5.67 3.43
C GLU A 47 17.07 -6.88 4.33
N ARG A 48 15.80 -7.20 4.63
CA ARG A 48 15.37 -8.36 5.43
C ARG A 48 14.64 -9.45 4.66
N GLU A 49 14.29 -9.24 3.39
CA GLU A 49 13.70 -10.31 2.56
C GLU A 49 14.75 -10.80 1.57
N ALA A 50 14.90 -12.11 1.50
CA ALA A 50 15.90 -12.74 0.63
C ALA A 50 15.65 -12.48 -0.86
N PHE A 51 14.47 -11.99 -1.24
CA PHE A 51 14.02 -11.89 -2.63
C PHE A 51 14.25 -10.50 -3.25
N LEU A 52 14.51 -10.48 -4.55
CA LEU A 52 14.36 -9.28 -5.38
C LEU A 52 12.96 -9.29 -5.97
N TYR A 53 12.31 -8.14 -6.07
CA TYR A 53 10.98 -8.05 -6.69
C TYR A 53 10.98 -7.07 -7.85
N ILE A 54 10.29 -7.48 -8.91
CA ILE A 54 9.81 -6.58 -9.96
C ILE A 54 8.37 -6.19 -9.67
N THR A 55 7.98 -4.98 -10.06
CA THR A 55 6.61 -4.47 -9.89
C THR A 55 6.14 -3.79 -11.17
N ALA A 56 4.83 -3.86 -11.43
CA ALA A 56 4.23 -3.30 -12.64
C ALA A 56 2.77 -2.89 -12.41
N LYS A 57 2.18 -2.16 -13.38
CA LYS A 57 0.77 -1.76 -13.34
C LYS A 57 -0.15 -2.88 -13.83
N THR A 58 0.35 -3.73 -14.73
CA THR A 58 -0.40 -4.84 -15.32
C THR A 58 0.42 -6.13 -15.31
N GLU A 59 -0.25 -7.27 -15.34
CA GLU A 59 0.42 -8.59 -15.45
C GLU A 59 1.24 -8.71 -16.75
N PRO A 60 0.78 -8.26 -17.93
CA PRO A 60 1.60 -8.24 -19.15
C PRO A 60 2.91 -7.43 -19.01
N GLU A 61 2.84 -6.23 -18.42
CA GLU A 61 4.04 -5.41 -18.17
C GLU A 61 5.04 -6.13 -17.25
N LEU A 62 4.55 -6.91 -16.29
CA LEU A 62 5.39 -7.71 -15.40
C LEU A 62 6.13 -8.82 -16.16
N ASN A 63 5.44 -9.51 -17.08
CA ASN A 63 6.03 -10.53 -17.93
C ASN A 63 7.07 -9.94 -18.89
N GLU A 64 6.76 -8.80 -19.52
CA GLU A 64 7.71 -8.07 -20.38
C GLU A 64 8.97 -7.66 -19.61
N THR A 65 8.79 -7.18 -18.38
CA THR A 65 9.87 -6.80 -17.47
C THR A 65 10.74 -8.00 -17.09
N LEU A 66 10.12 -9.14 -16.78
CA LEU A 66 10.84 -10.36 -16.44
C LEU A 66 11.70 -10.87 -17.61
N GLU A 67 11.17 -10.83 -18.84
CA GLU A 67 11.92 -11.23 -20.03
C GLU A 67 13.06 -10.25 -20.33
N ALA A 68 12.81 -8.94 -20.22
CA ALA A 68 13.86 -7.92 -20.36
C ALA A 68 14.98 -8.11 -19.32
N LEU A 69 14.62 -8.46 -18.08
CA LEU A 69 15.55 -8.74 -17.00
C LEU A 69 16.42 -9.97 -17.30
N LYS A 70 15.82 -11.08 -17.76
CA LYS A 70 16.57 -12.29 -18.15
C LYS A 70 17.59 -11.98 -19.24
N ILE A 71 17.18 -11.24 -20.27
CA ILE A 71 18.06 -10.85 -21.38
C ILE A 71 19.20 -9.97 -20.87
N LYS A 72 18.90 -8.98 -20.04
CA LYS A 72 19.90 -7.99 -19.58
C LYS A 72 20.87 -8.56 -18.55
N ALA A 73 20.38 -9.37 -17.61
CA ALA A 73 21.22 -9.99 -16.59
C ALA A 73 22.12 -11.08 -17.18
N GLY A 74 21.71 -11.70 -18.29
CA GLY A 74 22.49 -12.74 -18.97
C GLY A 74 22.65 -14.03 -18.16
N VAL A 75 21.75 -14.26 -17.19
CA VAL A 75 21.75 -15.40 -16.27
C VAL A 75 20.37 -16.02 -16.20
N GLN A 76 20.28 -17.27 -15.74
CA GLN A 76 19.00 -17.91 -15.51
C GLN A 76 18.33 -17.31 -14.27
N ILE A 77 17.06 -16.92 -14.43
CA ILE A 77 16.25 -16.29 -13.38
C ILE A 77 14.95 -17.09 -13.25
N THR A 78 14.67 -17.51 -12.03
CA THR A 78 13.37 -18.08 -11.63
C THR A 78 12.49 -16.98 -11.07
N ALA A 79 11.19 -17.06 -11.33
CA ALA A 79 10.20 -16.11 -10.83
C ALA A 79 8.98 -16.84 -10.29
N ASP A 80 8.45 -16.37 -9.16
CA ASP A 80 7.25 -16.93 -8.54
C ASP A 80 5.99 -16.48 -9.28
N LYS A 81 4.81 -16.94 -8.82
CA LYS A 81 3.54 -16.43 -9.34
C LYS A 81 3.43 -14.91 -9.06
N PRO A 82 2.95 -14.10 -10.03
CA PRO A 82 2.59 -12.71 -9.78
C PRO A 82 1.54 -12.60 -8.67
N ILE A 83 1.74 -11.66 -7.74
CA ILE A 83 0.82 -11.40 -6.63
C ILE A 83 0.45 -9.91 -6.66
N PRO A 84 -0.83 -9.56 -6.48
CA PRO A 84 -1.22 -8.17 -6.29
C PRO A 84 -0.58 -7.56 -5.04
N ILE A 85 -0.31 -6.27 -5.08
CA ILE A 85 0.10 -5.52 -3.90
C ILE A 85 -1.17 -5.18 -3.12
N TYR A 86 -1.32 -5.80 -1.95
CA TYR A 86 -2.38 -5.47 -1.00
C TYR A 86 -1.94 -4.30 -0.12
N LEU A 87 -2.90 -3.61 0.50
CA LEU A 87 -2.64 -2.56 1.47
C LEU A 87 -3.31 -2.89 2.80
N GLU A 88 -2.84 -2.28 3.88
CA GLU A 88 -3.46 -2.35 5.19
C GLU A 88 -4.20 -1.04 5.48
N SER A 89 -5.42 -1.12 6.01
CA SER A 89 -6.20 0.05 6.39
C SER A 89 -6.99 -0.23 7.67
N VAL A 90 -7.84 0.72 8.07
CA VAL A 90 -8.67 0.65 9.28
C VAL A 90 -10.09 1.04 8.94
N LEU A 91 -11.08 0.39 9.57
CA LEU A 91 -12.49 0.73 9.40
C LEU A 91 -13.03 1.56 10.58
N GLY A 92 -12.48 1.32 11.77
CA GLY A 92 -12.87 1.98 13.01
C GLY A 92 -11.88 3.08 13.42
N SER A 93 -12.17 3.72 14.55
CA SER A 93 -11.29 4.74 15.15
C SER A 93 -10.81 4.30 16.53
N CYS A 94 -9.60 4.66 16.89
CA CYS A 94 -9.04 4.54 18.22
C CYS A 94 -9.09 5.91 18.91
N GLU A 95 -10.20 6.22 19.59
CA GLU A 95 -10.36 7.49 20.32
C GLU A 95 -9.57 7.51 21.64
N GLU A 96 -9.36 6.33 22.24
CA GLU A 96 -8.50 6.20 23.41
C GLU A 96 -7.05 6.46 23.02
N SER A 97 -6.38 7.30 23.80
CA SER A 97 -4.99 7.65 23.56
C SER A 97 -4.06 6.53 24.02
N LEU A 98 -3.69 5.64 23.09
CA LEU A 98 -2.74 4.57 23.35
C LEU A 98 -1.33 5.13 23.55
N THR A 99 -0.55 4.50 24.43
CA THR A 99 0.80 4.95 24.78
C THR A 99 1.86 3.90 24.51
N THR A 100 3.05 4.34 24.17
CA THR A 100 4.25 3.50 24.09
C THR A 100 5.45 4.20 24.72
N LYS A 101 6.36 3.41 25.29
CA LYS A 101 7.59 3.89 25.92
C LYS A 101 8.79 3.67 24.99
N SER A 102 9.71 4.61 24.99
CA SER A 102 11.01 4.44 24.32
C SER A 102 11.81 3.26 24.94
N PRO A 103 12.79 2.71 24.22
CA PRO A 103 13.66 1.65 24.76
C PRO A 103 14.32 2.00 26.11
N ASN A 104 14.76 3.25 26.29
CA ASN A 104 15.30 3.74 27.56
C ASN A 104 14.23 4.09 28.62
N LYS A 105 12.94 3.92 28.31
CA LYS A 105 11.77 4.24 29.17
C LYS A 105 11.63 5.71 29.57
N ALA A 106 12.45 6.59 29.02
CA ALA A 106 12.49 8.01 29.38
C ALA A 106 11.55 8.88 28.55
N ASN A 107 11.08 8.38 27.41
CA ASN A 107 10.14 9.08 26.53
C ASN A 107 8.86 8.26 26.37
N ARG A 108 7.73 8.94 26.17
CA ARG A 108 6.44 8.31 25.89
C ARG A 108 5.71 9.03 24.77
N VAL A 109 5.18 8.26 23.83
CA VAL A 109 4.37 8.75 22.73
C VAL A 109 2.93 8.35 23.00
N TYR A 110 1.99 9.28 22.81
CA TYR A 110 0.56 9.05 22.97
C TYR A 110 -0.15 9.40 21.66
N VAL A 111 -0.90 8.46 21.10
CA VAL A 111 -1.57 8.66 19.80
C VAL A 111 -3.00 8.13 19.79
N THR A 112 -3.83 8.78 18.98
CA THR A 112 -5.12 8.26 18.53
C THR A 112 -5.06 8.02 17.02
N ALA A 113 -6.00 7.26 16.46
CA ALA A 113 -6.07 7.07 15.02
C ALA A 113 -7.51 6.97 14.51
N GLU A 114 -7.71 7.36 13.26
CA GLU A 114 -9.00 7.34 12.57
C GLU A 114 -8.76 7.12 11.06
N PRO A 115 -9.72 6.54 10.33
CA PRO A 115 -9.67 6.48 8.89
C PRO A 115 -9.76 7.90 8.32
N ILE A 116 -9.06 8.14 7.22
CA ILE A 116 -9.12 9.39 6.48
C ILE A 116 -10.30 9.36 5.49
N ASP A 117 -10.91 10.52 5.27
CA ASP A 117 -11.91 10.71 4.21
C ASP A 117 -11.35 10.35 2.82
N SER A 118 -12.14 9.63 2.02
CA SER A 118 -11.69 9.17 0.70
C SER A 118 -11.27 10.30 -0.23
N GLY A 119 -11.86 11.50 -0.11
CA GLY A 119 -11.47 12.66 -0.91
C GLY A 119 -10.04 13.14 -0.59
N ILE A 120 -9.57 12.98 0.65
CA ILE A 120 -8.18 13.29 1.00
C ILE A 120 -7.23 12.23 0.42
N VAL A 121 -7.62 10.96 0.43
CA VAL A 121 -6.85 9.89 -0.20
C VAL A 121 -6.69 10.18 -1.70
N ASP A 122 -7.79 10.42 -2.39
CA ASP A 122 -7.80 10.76 -3.83
C ASP A 122 -6.94 12.00 -4.11
N LEU A 123 -7.00 13.01 -3.24
CA LEU A 123 -6.18 14.21 -3.36
C LEU A 123 -4.68 13.90 -3.29
N LEU A 124 -4.26 13.03 -2.36
CA LEU A 124 -2.86 12.71 -2.12
C LEU A 124 -2.29 11.77 -3.19
N GLU A 125 -3.14 10.94 -3.79
CA GLU A 125 -2.76 10.03 -4.88
C GLU A 125 -2.89 10.67 -6.27
N ASP A 126 -3.53 11.84 -6.39
CA ASP A 126 -3.60 12.62 -7.61
C ASP A 126 -2.17 12.92 -8.13
N PRO A 127 -1.82 12.51 -9.38
CA PRO A 127 -0.49 12.75 -9.95
C PRO A 127 -0.07 14.23 -10.03
N THR A 128 -1.02 15.15 -9.94
CA THR A 128 -0.78 16.60 -9.91
C THR A 128 -0.43 17.12 -8.52
N THR A 129 -0.70 16.34 -7.47
CA THR A 129 -0.36 16.69 -6.10
C THR A 129 1.08 16.29 -5.83
N THR A 130 1.92 17.27 -5.46
CA THR A 130 3.35 17.01 -5.21
C THR A 130 3.69 17.06 -3.73
N GLN A 131 4.77 16.35 -3.36
CA GLN A 131 5.34 16.40 -2.02
C GLN A 131 5.72 17.83 -1.61
N ALA A 132 6.21 18.63 -2.56
CA ALA A 132 6.57 20.03 -2.30
C ALA A 132 5.34 20.88 -1.94
N ASP A 133 4.18 20.61 -2.56
CA ASP A 133 2.95 21.34 -2.24
C ASP A 133 2.38 20.93 -0.88
N MET A 134 2.54 19.66 -0.50
CA MET A 134 2.06 19.14 0.79
C MET A 134 2.98 19.52 1.98
N GLN A 135 4.27 19.74 1.73
CA GLN A 135 5.22 20.20 2.74
C GLN A 135 5.13 21.71 3.01
N ASP A 136 4.77 22.52 2.02
CA ASP A 136 4.54 23.95 2.22
C ASP A 136 3.14 24.21 2.79
N LEU A 137 3.09 24.88 3.95
CA LEU A 137 1.83 25.14 4.67
C LEU A 137 0.82 25.94 3.82
N LYS A 138 1.24 26.99 3.12
CA LYS A 138 0.32 27.86 2.37
C LYS A 138 -0.26 27.11 1.17
N LYS A 139 0.60 26.41 0.44
CA LYS A 139 0.19 25.59 -0.69
C LYS A 139 -0.74 24.46 -0.26
N ARG A 140 -0.37 23.71 0.78
CA ARG A 140 -1.22 22.66 1.34
C ARG A 140 -2.62 23.16 1.67
N LEU A 141 -2.72 24.27 2.41
CA LEU A 141 -4.02 24.85 2.76
C LEU A 141 -4.82 25.29 1.52
N SER A 142 -4.14 25.87 0.53
CA SER A 142 -4.76 26.26 -0.74
C SER A 142 -5.30 25.04 -1.51
N VAL A 143 -4.54 23.95 -1.55
CA VAL A 143 -4.91 22.71 -2.23
C VAL A 143 -6.12 22.07 -1.56
N PHE A 144 -6.09 21.88 -0.23
CA PHE A 144 -7.22 21.32 0.53
C PHE A 144 -8.49 22.19 0.38
N ALA A 145 -8.35 23.52 0.44
CA ALA A 145 -9.49 24.42 0.31
C ALA A 145 -10.07 24.45 -1.12
N SER A 146 -9.24 24.37 -2.15
CA SER A 146 -9.70 24.45 -3.54
C SER A 146 -10.21 23.12 -4.09
N LYS A 147 -9.54 22.00 -3.78
CA LYS A 147 -9.91 20.67 -4.28
C LYS A 147 -10.97 19.98 -3.42
N LEU A 148 -10.95 20.18 -2.10
CA LEU A 148 -11.84 19.47 -1.15
C LEU A 148 -12.78 20.39 -0.36
N ASN A 149 -12.67 21.72 -0.50
CA ASN A 149 -13.39 22.69 0.34
C ASN A 149 -13.15 22.49 1.85
N MET A 150 -11.98 21.96 2.23
CA MET A 150 -11.61 21.70 3.62
C MET A 150 -10.74 22.83 4.19
N ARG A 151 -11.05 23.28 5.42
CA ARG A 151 -10.33 24.37 6.11
C ARG A 151 -10.03 24.04 7.58
N ASP A 152 -10.11 22.78 7.94
CA ASP A 152 -9.92 22.27 9.28
C ASP A 152 -8.56 22.63 9.86
N ASP A 153 -8.52 22.98 11.14
CA ASP A 153 -7.29 23.44 11.79
C ASP A 153 -6.21 22.35 11.87
N TRP A 154 -6.60 21.08 11.86
CA TRP A 154 -5.65 19.96 11.91
C TRP A 154 -4.77 19.93 10.65
N ILE A 155 -5.24 20.42 9.50
CA ILE A 155 -4.46 20.50 8.24
C ILE A 155 -3.23 21.40 8.43
N LYS A 156 -3.36 22.45 9.24
CA LYS A 156 -2.23 23.35 9.58
C LYS A 156 -1.17 22.63 10.42
N LYS A 157 -1.59 21.60 11.16
CA LYS A 157 -0.80 20.88 12.16
C LYS A 157 -0.28 19.52 11.67
N ILE A 158 -0.44 19.21 10.38
CA ILE A 158 0.17 18.00 9.78
C ILE A 158 1.70 18.12 9.91
N LEU A 159 2.30 17.14 10.60
CA LEU A 159 3.74 16.98 10.77
C LEU A 159 4.36 16.32 9.54
N CYS A 160 3.76 15.24 9.04
CA CYS A 160 4.23 14.55 7.85
C CYS A 160 3.12 13.70 7.22
N PHE A 161 3.35 13.32 5.97
CA PHE A 161 2.60 12.33 5.21
C PHE A 161 3.42 11.04 5.12
N GLY A 162 2.78 9.89 4.96
CA GLY A 162 3.47 8.61 4.90
C GLY A 162 2.73 7.57 4.06
N PRO A 163 3.42 6.55 3.53
CA PRO A 163 4.88 6.48 3.47
C PRO A 163 5.46 7.45 2.43
N ASN A 164 6.79 7.60 2.44
CA ASN A 164 7.61 8.36 1.49
C ASN A 164 7.31 9.87 1.40
N GLY A 165 6.71 10.45 2.43
CA GLY A 165 6.45 11.89 2.49
C GLY A 165 5.29 12.41 1.65
N LEU A 166 4.57 11.54 0.92
CA LEU A 166 3.36 11.90 0.16
C LEU A 166 2.26 10.81 0.19
N GLY A 167 2.50 9.64 0.78
CA GLY A 167 1.48 8.60 0.85
C GLY A 167 0.21 9.04 1.60
N PRO A 168 -0.92 8.32 1.41
CA PRO A 168 -2.24 8.69 1.90
C PRO A 168 -2.44 8.38 3.39
N ASN A 169 -1.45 8.71 4.22
CA ASN A 169 -1.52 8.64 5.67
C ASN A 169 -0.96 9.94 6.25
N VAL A 170 -1.55 10.45 7.33
CA VAL A 170 -1.14 11.73 7.92
C VAL A 170 -0.86 11.61 9.41
N LEU A 171 0.26 12.20 9.84
CA LEU A 171 0.55 12.43 11.26
C LEU A 171 0.26 13.88 11.60
N VAL A 172 -0.60 14.11 12.58
CA VAL A 172 -1.07 15.44 13.00
C VAL A 172 -0.61 15.73 14.42
N ASP A 173 -0.03 16.91 14.65
CA ASP A 173 0.25 17.40 16.00
C ASP A 173 -1.02 17.92 16.67
N GLN A 174 -1.50 17.22 17.69
CA GLN A 174 -2.58 17.67 18.57
C GLN A 174 -2.12 17.98 20.00
N THR A 175 -0.80 17.99 20.21
CA THR A 175 -0.21 18.21 21.53
C THR A 175 -0.37 19.65 22.02
N LYS A 176 -0.17 19.87 23.31
CA LYS A 176 -0.23 21.20 23.94
C LYS A 176 1.00 21.44 24.81
N GLY A 177 1.84 22.41 24.42
CA GLY A 177 2.93 22.90 25.27
C GLY A 177 4.10 21.93 25.45
N ILE A 178 4.36 21.04 24.48
CA ILE A 178 5.44 20.07 24.57
C ILE A 178 6.79 20.75 24.37
N ALA A 179 7.58 20.81 25.44
CA ALA A 179 8.97 21.24 25.38
C ALA A 179 9.75 20.33 24.42
N TYR A 180 10.60 20.93 23.59
CA TYR A 180 11.51 20.21 22.68
C TYR A 180 10.86 19.40 21.55
N LEU A 181 9.55 19.54 21.30
CA LEU A 181 8.87 18.87 20.19
C LEU A 181 9.58 19.11 18.85
N ASN A 182 10.03 20.34 18.61
CA ASN A 182 10.74 20.70 17.38
C ASN A 182 12.04 19.91 17.17
N GLU A 183 12.70 19.45 18.25
CA GLU A 183 13.96 18.67 18.14
C GLU A 183 13.71 17.22 17.74
N VAL A 184 12.51 16.69 17.97
CA VAL A 184 12.17 15.28 17.68
C VAL A 184 11.29 15.12 16.44
N LYS A 185 10.89 16.20 15.76
CA LYS A 185 10.04 16.17 14.55
C LYS A 185 10.57 15.24 13.47
N ASP A 186 11.87 15.28 13.20
CA ASP A 186 12.49 14.40 12.19
C ASP A 186 12.44 12.94 12.61
N SER A 187 12.55 12.67 13.91
CA SER A 187 12.45 11.31 14.45
C SER A 187 11.02 10.78 14.38
N LEU A 188 10.04 11.64 14.65
CA LEU A 188 8.62 11.30 14.48
C LEU A 188 8.30 11.08 12.99
N ASN A 189 8.82 11.90 12.09
CA ASN A 189 8.64 11.71 10.67
C ASN A 189 9.17 10.34 10.23
N GLN A 190 10.43 10.00 10.56
CA GLN A 190 11.02 8.71 10.22
C GLN A 190 10.27 7.52 10.83
N GLY A 191 9.82 7.63 12.09
CA GLY A 191 8.97 6.61 12.71
C GLY A 191 7.64 6.43 11.98
N PHE A 192 7.01 7.51 11.54
CA PHE A 192 5.78 7.44 10.76
C PHE A 192 6.00 6.82 9.37
N GLN A 193 7.12 7.13 8.70
CA GLN A 193 7.49 6.48 7.44
C GLN A 193 7.64 4.97 7.61
N GLU A 194 8.36 4.50 8.64
CA GLU A 194 8.51 3.07 8.89
C GLU A 194 7.16 2.41 9.20
N ALA A 195 6.36 3.01 10.10
CA ALA A 195 5.07 2.47 10.51
C ALA A 195 4.08 2.33 9.35
N THR A 196 4.03 3.32 8.47
CA THR A 196 3.11 3.33 7.31
C THR A 196 3.66 2.56 6.12
N SER A 197 4.96 2.29 6.06
CA SER A 197 5.54 1.42 5.01
C SER A 197 5.29 -0.07 5.27
N ARG A 198 5.06 -0.45 6.53
CA ARG A 198 4.86 -1.84 6.97
C ARG A 198 3.86 -1.91 8.12
N GLY A 199 2.60 -2.14 7.76
CA GLY A 199 1.53 -2.36 8.69
C GLY A 199 1.72 -3.61 9.56
N PRO A 200 0.94 -3.74 10.65
CA PRO A 200 1.10 -4.81 11.63
C PRO A 200 0.48 -6.15 11.20
N VAL A 201 -0.41 -6.20 10.21
CA VAL A 201 -1.18 -7.39 9.85
C VAL A 201 -0.42 -8.29 8.88
N ILE A 202 0.11 -7.75 7.80
CA ILE A 202 0.80 -8.52 6.75
C ILE A 202 2.12 -7.89 6.31
N GLU A 203 2.58 -6.84 6.99
CA GLU A 203 3.74 -6.03 6.59
C GLU A 203 3.60 -5.47 5.16
N GLU A 204 2.39 -5.05 4.78
CA GLU A 204 2.15 -4.26 3.58
C GLU A 204 2.01 -2.77 3.93
N PRO A 205 2.13 -1.85 2.96
CA PRO A 205 1.93 -0.43 3.23
C PRO A 205 0.54 -0.13 3.77
N VAL A 206 0.49 0.82 4.71
CA VAL A 206 -0.73 1.34 5.29
C VAL A 206 -1.34 2.38 4.34
N HIS A 207 -2.66 2.48 4.30
CA HIS A 207 -3.41 3.36 3.41
C HIS A 207 -4.62 3.96 4.13
N GLY A 208 -4.83 5.27 3.97
CA GLY A 208 -6.01 5.96 4.48
C GLY A 208 -6.01 6.17 6.00
N LEU A 209 -4.86 6.29 6.66
CA LEU A 209 -4.77 6.43 8.12
C LEU A 209 -4.39 7.84 8.58
N ARG A 210 -5.19 8.43 9.47
CA ARG A 210 -4.81 9.63 10.22
C ARG A 210 -4.43 9.23 11.63
N VAL A 211 -3.23 9.62 12.04
CA VAL A 211 -2.73 9.48 13.40
C VAL A 211 -2.63 10.86 14.01
N ASN A 212 -3.25 11.04 15.17
CA ASN A 212 -3.11 12.27 15.94
C ASN A 212 -2.12 12.03 17.08
N LEU A 213 -1.03 12.80 17.11
CA LEU A 213 -0.12 12.85 18.26
C LEU A 213 -0.83 13.62 19.37
N ALA A 214 -1.39 12.88 20.33
CA ALA A 214 -2.21 13.42 21.41
C ALA A 214 -1.34 14.06 22.50
N ASP A 215 -0.25 13.38 22.88
CA ASP A 215 0.69 13.86 23.88
C ASP A 215 2.09 13.26 23.66
N LEU A 216 3.11 13.86 24.28
CA LEU A 216 4.49 13.44 24.18
C LEU A 216 5.27 13.79 25.46
N VAL A 217 5.79 12.77 26.14
CA VAL A 217 6.71 12.97 27.26
C VAL A 217 8.12 12.78 26.75
N LEU A 218 8.96 13.81 26.85
CA LEU A 218 10.34 13.80 26.41
C LEU A 218 11.30 13.98 27.58
N HIS A 219 12.39 13.23 27.57
CA HIS A 219 13.50 13.46 28.48
C HIS A 219 14.19 14.79 28.17
N ALA A 220 14.68 15.51 29.19
CA ALA A 220 15.28 16.84 29.02
C ALA A 220 16.62 16.81 28.25
N ASP A 221 17.45 15.79 28.51
CA ASP A 221 18.71 15.56 27.80
C ASP A 221 18.45 15.03 26.37
N ALA A 222 18.95 15.76 25.37
CA ALA A 222 18.85 15.41 23.95
C ALA A 222 19.42 14.03 23.63
N ALA A 223 20.48 13.57 24.32
CA ALA A 223 21.06 12.25 24.10
C ALA A 223 20.07 11.11 24.42
N GLN A 224 19.15 11.35 25.36
CA GLN A 224 18.13 10.38 25.79
C GLN A 224 16.87 10.39 24.92
N ARG A 225 16.82 11.26 23.91
CA ARG A 225 15.71 11.36 22.94
C ARG A 225 16.22 11.40 21.51
N SER A 226 17.31 10.67 21.27
CA SER A 226 17.88 10.44 19.94
C SER A 226 16.87 9.74 19.02
N LEU A 227 17.16 9.73 17.71
CA LEU A 227 16.32 9.12 16.68
C LEU A 227 15.83 7.72 17.05
N ALA A 228 16.73 6.83 17.47
CA ALA A 228 16.37 5.46 17.85
C ALA A 228 15.42 5.40 19.06
N GLN A 229 15.50 6.36 19.98
CA GLN A 229 14.64 6.43 21.16
C GLN A 229 13.22 6.90 20.83
N MET A 230 13.04 7.68 19.76
CA MET A 230 11.72 8.20 19.36
C MET A 230 11.08 7.42 18.21
N LEU A 231 11.88 6.80 17.34
CA LEU A 231 11.39 6.00 16.21
C LEU A 231 10.58 4.79 16.68
N VAL A 232 11.17 3.94 17.53
CA VAL A 232 10.54 2.71 18.02
C VAL A 232 9.20 2.95 18.73
N PRO A 233 9.08 3.88 19.70
CA PRO A 233 7.80 4.09 20.36
C PRO A 233 6.74 4.60 19.39
N LEU A 234 7.06 5.50 18.45
CA LEU A 234 6.07 5.95 17.48
C LEU A 234 5.61 4.81 16.57
N VAL A 235 6.54 3.99 16.05
CA VAL A 235 6.18 2.83 15.22
C VAL A 235 5.23 1.89 15.96
N ASN A 236 5.55 1.57 17.21
CA ASN A 236 4.69 0.72 18.03
C ASN A 236 3.34 1.38 18.33
N ALA A 237 3.31 2.70 18.57
CA ALA A 237 2.07 3.41 18.87
C ALA A 237 1.12 3.40 17.67
N VAL A 238 1.64 3.65 16.46
CA VAL A 238 0.86 3.58 15.21
C VAL A 238 0.39 2.16 14.93
N LYS A 239 1.24 1.14 15.12
CA LYS A 239 0.85 -0.26 14.96
C LYS A 239 -0.24 -0.68 15.96
N ALA A 240 -0.12 -0.23 17.21
CA ALA A 240 -1.13 -0.47 18.23
C ALA A 240 -2.48 0.14 17.82
N THR A 241 -2.50 1.40 17.38
CA THR A 241 -3.76 2.03 16.98
C THR A 241 -4.36 1.40 15.73
N ILE A 242 -3.57 0.95 14.76
CA ILE A 242 -4.07 0.19 13.60
C ILE A 242 -4.78 -1.08 14.06
N LEU A 243 -4.15 -1.87 14.93
CA LEU A 243 -4.74 -3.13 15.43
C LEU A 243 -5.98 -2.89 16.31
N TYR A 244 -6.05 -1.75 16.98
CA TYR A 244 -7.22 -1.35 17.76
C TYR A 244 -8.39 -0.90 16.86
N SER A 245 -8.09 -0.30 15.72
CA SER A 245 -9.06 0.44 14.88
C SER A 245 -9.75 -0.43 13.82
N GLU A 246 -10.07 -1.69 14.13
CA GLU A 246 -10.69 -2.64 13.19
C GLU A 246 -9.90 -2.75 11.86
N PRO A 247 -8.67 -3.33 11.90
CA PRO A 247 -7.82 -3.39 10.72
C PRO A 247 -8.47 -4.19 9.59
N CYS A 248 -8.21 -3.77 8.35
CA CYS A 248 -8.68 -4.45 7.15
C CYS A 248 -7.58 -4.51 6.08
N ILE A 249 -7.76 -5.42 5.11
CA ILE A 249 -6.88 -5.53 3.94
C ILE A 249 -7.60 -4.94 2.73
N LEU A 250 -6.89 -4.14 1.95
CA LEU A 250 -7.38 -3.64 0.68
C LEU A 250 -6.72 -4.38 -0.49
N GLU A 251 -7.50 -4.75 -1.48
CA GLU A 251 -7.05 -5.33 -2.74
C GLU A 251 -7.27 -4.37 -3.91
N PRO A 252 -6.35 -4.33 -4.90
CA PRO A 252 -6.52 -3.49 -6.07
C PRO A 252 -7.60 -4.06 -7.00
N VAL A 253 -8.46 -3.20 -7.50
CA VAL A 253 -9.55 -3.51 -8.44
C VAL A 253 -9.30 -2.80 -9.76
N TYR A 254 -9.41 -3.54 -10.85
CA TYR A 254 -9.35 -3.02 -12.21
C TYR A 254 -10.71 -2.53 -12.70
N PHE A 255 -10.69 -1.46 -13.48
CA PHE A 255 -11.69 -1.23 -14.52
C PHE A 255 -11.24 -1.93 -15.80
N VAL A 256 -12.02 -2.89 -16.25
CA VAL A 256 -11.79 -3.65 -17.48
C VAL A 256 -12.82 -3.22 -18.51
N ASN A 257 -12.35 -2.67 -19.63
CA ASN A 257 -13.17 -2.50 -20.82
C ASN A 257 -13.03 -3.75 -21.68
N ALA A 258 -14.13 -4.46 -21.90
CA ALA A 258 -14.16 -5.65 -22.76
C ALA A 258 -15.06 -5.40 -23.97
N THR A 259 -14.55 -5.59 -25.17
CA THR A 259 -15.35 -5.55 -26.41
C THR A 259 -15.42 -6.93 -27.03
N LEU A 260 -16.64 -7.43 -27.18
CA LEU A 260 -16.92 -8.80 -27.61
C LEU A 260 -18.10 -8.84 -28.58
N PRO A 261 -18.21 -9.84 -29.46
CA PRO A 261 -19.42 -10.12 -30.22
C PRO A 261 -20.64 -10.32 -29.31
N GLN A 262 -21.82 -9.83 -29.72
CA GLN A 262 -23.05 -9.90 -28.92
C GLN A 262 -23.49 -11.34 -28.57
N ASP A 263 -23.23 -12.29 -29.46
CA ASP A 263 -23.53 -13.72 -29.28
C ASP A 263 -22.66 -14.39 -28.19
N MET A 264 -21.60 -13.72 -27.75
CA MET A 264 -20.67 -14.21 -26.72
C MET A 264 -20.90 -13.60 -25.33
N SER A 265 -21.93 -12.77 -25.17
CA SER A 265 -22.29 -12.10 -23.91
C SER A 265 -22.38 -13.08 -22.74
N ALA A 266 -23.15 -14.17 -22.88
CA ALA A 266 -23.32 -15.17 -21.82
C ALA A 266 -22.00 -15.78 -21.31
N SER A 267 -21.04 -16.01 -22.20
CA SER A 267 -19.71 -16.53 -21.84
C SER A 267 -18.94 -15.54 -20.97
N LEU A 268 -19.01 -14.24 -21.29
CA LEU A 268 -18.37 -13.20 -20.48
C LEU A 268 -18.99 -13.13 -19.08
N TYR A 269 -20.32 -13.09 -18.97
CA TYR A 269 -21.02 -13.06 -17.66
C TYR A 269 -20.56 -14.22 -16.76
N ASN A 270 -20.51 -15.44 -17.30
CA ASN A 270 -20.08 -16.62 -16.53
C ASN A 270 -18.64 -16.49 -15.98
N ILE A 271 -17.71 -15.99 -16.80
CA ILE A 271 -16.31 -15.84 -16.39
C ILE A 271 -16.16 -14.70 -15.36
N ILE A 272 -16.85 -13.58 -15.57
CA ILE A 272 -16.79 -12.43 -14.66
C ILE A 272 -17.35 -12.81 -13.28
N THR A 273 -18.54 -13.41 -13.22
CA THR A 273 -19.19 -13.74 -11.95
C THR A 273 -18.39 -14.73 -11.12
N THR A 274 -17.75 -15.72 -11.76
CA THR A 274 -16.89 -16.69 -11.07
C THR A 274 -15.60 -16.07 -10.51
N ARG A 275 -15.24 -14.88 -11.00
CA ARG A 275 -14.01 -14.13 -10.67
C ARG A 275 -14.30 -12.87 -9.85
N ARG A 276 -15.46 -12.79 -9.17
CA ARG A 276 -15.88 -11.63 -8.35
C ARG A 276 -15.91 -10.31 -9.13
N GLY A 277 -16.01 -10.38 -10.45
CA GLY A 277 -16.18 -9.19 -11.25
C GLY A 277 -17.64 -8.73 -11.25
N ASP A 278 -17.83 -7.45 -11.49
CA ASP A 278 -19.14 -6.81 -11.56
C ASP A 278 -19.24 -5.93 -12.81
N ILE A 279 -20.35 -6.01 -13.52
CA ILE A 279 -20.56 -5.26 -14.77
C ILE A 279 -21.27 -3.96 -14.44
N GLN A 280 -20.57 -2.85 -14.62
CA GLN A 280 -21.05 -1.50 -14.35
C GLN A 280 -21.92 -0.96 -15.48
N GLY A 281 -21.65 -1.39 -16.71
CA GLY A 281 -22.34 -0.88 -17.89
C GLY A 281 -22.12 -1.74 -19.13
N VAL A 282 -23.06 -1.65 -20.06
CA VAL A 282 -23.01 -2.29 -21.37
C VAL A 282 -23.46 -1.29 -22.42
N GLU A 283 -22.67 -1.17 -23.49
CA GLU A 283 -22.97 -0.34 -24.66
C GLU A 283 -22.90 -1.20 -25.92
N ASP A 284 -23.98 -1.19 -26.71
CA ASP A 284 -24.05 -1.95 -27.96
C ASP A 284 -23.57 -1.12 -29.15
N GLU A 285 -22.56 -1.64 -29.86
CA GLU A 285 -21.96 -1.05 -31.06
C GLU A 285 -22.10 -2.00 -32.25
N GLY A 286 -23.27 -1.98 -32.88
CA GLY A 286 -23.56 -2.78 -34.07
C GLY A 286 -23.60 -4.28 -33.77
N LYS A 287 -22.53 -5.02 -34.08
CA LYS A 287 -22.41 -6.48 -33.82
C LYS A 287 -21.61 -6.80 -32.56
N PHE A 288 -21.06 -5.79 -31.91
CA PHE A 288 -20.24 -5.92 -30.71
C PHE A 288 -20.95 -5.23 -29.54
N SER A 289 -20.65 -5.69 -28.34
CA SER A 289 -20.99 -4.99 -27.11
C SER A 289 -19.70 -4.65 -26.36
N LYS A 290 -19.65 -3.45 -25.81
CA LYS A 290 -18.62 -2.97 -24.91
C LYS A 290 -19.13 -3.09 -23.48
N TYR A 291 -18.36 -3.74 -22.62
CA TYR A 291 -18.67 -3.97 -21.21
C TYR A 291 -17.67 -3.19 -20.36
N GLU A 292 -18.20 -2.47 -19.38
CA GLU A 292 -17.41 -1.84 -18.32
C GLU A 292 -17.51 -2.71 -17.07
N VAL A 293 -16.38 -3.24 -16.61
CA VAL A 293 -16.33 -4.27 -15.57
C VAL A 293 -15.37 -3.85 -14.47
N THR A 294 -15.75 -4.02 -13.22
CA THR A 294 -14.81 -4.00 -12.09
C THR A 294 -14.34 -5.41 -11.78
N LEU A 295 -13.03 -5.64 -11.69
CA LEU A 295 -12.46 -6.97 -11.45
C LEU A 295 -11.29 -6.89 -10.46
N PRO A 296 -11.32 -7.60 -9.31
CA PRO A 296 -10.16 -7.65 -8.42
C PRO A 296 -8.91 -8.19 -9.13
N ALA A 297 -7.76 -7.55 -8.95
CA ALA A 297 -6.54 -7.88 -9.69
C ALA A 297 -6.11 -9.34 -9.50
N ALA A 298 -6.29 -9.90 -8.29
CA ALA A 298 -6.02 -11.31 -8.00
C ALA A 298 -6.81 -12.27 -8.93
N GLU A 299 -8.01 -11.85 -9.34
CA GLU A 299 -8.92 -12.60 -10.20
C GLU A 299 -8.73 -12.27 -11.68
N ALA A 300 -7.89 -11.28 -12.00
CA ALA A 300 -7.51 -10.95 -13.38
C ALA A 300 -6.43 -11.89 -13.93
N VAL A 301 -5.74 -12.64 -13.07
CA VAL A 301 -4.71 -13.61 -13.48
C VAL A 301 -5.29 -14.60 -14.47
N SER A 302 -4.67 -14.69 -15.66
CA SER A 302 -5.12 -15.54 -16.77
C SER A 302 -6.54 -15.24 -17.30
N PHE A 303 -7.16 -14.12 -16.93
CA PHE A 303 -8.51 -13.76 -17.38
C PHE A 303 -8.62 -13.68 -18.90
N GLU A 304 -7.66 -13.00 -19.55
CA GLU A 304 -7.62 -12.87 -21.02
C GLU A 304 -7.48 -14.24 -21.71
N LYS A 305 -6.65 -15.12 -21.15
CA LYS A 305 -6.44 -16.48 -21.67
C LYS A 305 -7.72 -17.31 -21.58
N ASP A 306 -8.42 -17.25 -20.46
CA ASP A 306 -9.65 -18.01 -20.26
C ASP A 306 -10.79 -17.48 -21.13
N LEU A 307 -10.91 -16.16 -21.26
CA LEU A 307 -11.89 -15.54 -22.15
C LEU A 307 -11.61 -15.89 -23.62
N SER A 308 -10.35 -15.91 -24.03
CA SER A 308 -9.93 -16.23 -25.40
C SER A 308 -10.18 -17.69 -25.81
N GLN A 309 -10.42 -18.60 -24.85
CA GLN A 309 -10.80 -19.99 -25.16
C GLN A 309 -12.26 -20.10 -25.63
N VAL A 310 -13.11 -19.17 -25.22
CA VAL A 310 -14.55 -19.19 -25.52
C VAL A 310 -14.98 -18.06 -26.46
N VAL A 311 -14.27 -16.93 -26.45
CA VAL A 311 -14.49 -15.79 -27.35
C VAL A 311 -13.32 -15.64 -28.31
N LYS A 312 -13.61 -15.50 -29.60
CA LYS A 312 -12.58 -15.20 -30.60
C LYS A 312 -12.17 -13.74 -30.52
N ASN A 313 -10.87 -13.49 -30.33
CA ASN A 313 -10.23 -12.17 -30.36
C ASN A 313 -10.91 -11.13 -29.45
N PRO A 314 -11.09 -11.40 -28.14
CA PRO A 314 -11.61 -10.40 -27.23
C PRO A 314 -10.67 -9.19 -27.19
N LYS A 315 -11.22 -7.97 -27.22
CA LYS A 315 -10.42 -6.77 -26.95
C LYS A 315 -10.61 -6.40 -25.49
N LEU A 316 -9.52 -6.45 -24.72
CA LEU A 316 -9.51 -6.11 -23.31
C LEU A 316 -8.60 -4.91 -23.06
N THR A 317 -9.01 -4.03 -22.16
CA THR A 317 -8.16 -2.96 -21.65
C THR A 317 -8.32 -2.89 -20.14
N PHE A 318 -7.21 -3.07 -19.43
CA PHE A 318 -7.14 -2.99 -17.98
C PHE A 318 -6.64 -1.62 -17.55
N LYS A 319 -7.37 -0.97 -16.66
CA LYS A 319 -6.96 0.27 -16.01
C LYS A 319 -7.15 0.10 -14.51
N PHE A 320 -6.15 0.44 -13.72
CA PHE A 320 -6.33 0.49 -12.26
C PHE A 320 -7.54 1.38 -11.93
N GLY A 321 -8.43 0.87 -11.08
CA GLY A 321 -9.59 1.61 -10.59
C GLY A 321 -9.33 2.18 -9.22
N TYR A 322 -9.44 1.32 -8.21
CA TYR A 322 -9.36 1.69 -6.80
C TYR A 322 -8.94 0.51 -5.95
N TYR A 323 -8.67 0.76 -4.67
CA TYR A 323 -8.48 -0.27 -3.66
C TYR A 323 -9.81 -0.56 -2.95
N ALA A 324 -10.20 -1.83 -2.90
CA ALA A 324 -11.43 -2.28 -2.24
C ALA A 324 -11.11 -3.15 -1.03
N GLN A 325 -11.96 -3.12 0.00
CA GLN A 325 -11.80 -4.01 1.14
C GLN A 325 -11.95 -5.48 0.74
N VAL A 326 -11.00 -6.32 1.14
CA VAL A 326 -11.13 -7.78 1.05
C VAL A 326 -12.19 -8.24 2.05
N PRO A 327 -13.24 -8.96 1.61
CA PRO A 327 -14.35 -9.32 2.49
C PRO A 327 -13.95 -10.34 3.56
N GLY A 328 -14.45 -10.15 4.78
CA GLY A 328 -14.31 -11.09 5.89
C GLY A 328 -13.43 -10.61 7.04
N GLN A 329 -13.35 -11.44 8.09
CA GLN A 329 -12.55 -11.17 9.29
C GLN A 329 -11.11 -11.67 9.11
N LEU A 330 -10.14 -10.92 9.62
CA LEU A 330 -8.72 -11.20 9.38
C LEU A 330 -8.20 -12.44 10.12
N ASP A 331 -8.84 -12.82 11.23
CA ASP A 331 -8.50 -13.95 12.09
C ASP A 331 -9.25 -15.25 11.74
N ASP A 332 -10.36 -15.14 11.00
CA ASP A 332 -11.11 -16.30 10.51
C ASP A 332 -10.65 -16.76 9.12
N LYS A 333 -9.91 -17.88 9.08
CA LYS A 333 -9.42 -18.54 7.86
C LYS A 333 -10.53 -19.06 6.94
N ALA A 334 -11.76 -19.17 7.40
CA ALA A 334 -12.90 -19.51 6.55
C ALA A 334 -13.31 -18.33 5.67
N THR A 335 -12.97 -17.10 6.06
CA THR A 335 -13.22 -15.92 5.25
C THR A 335 -12.10 -15.65 4.25
N ARG A 336 -12.41 -14.87 3.21
CA ARG A 336 -11.42 -14.51 2.19
C ARG A 336 -10.26 -13.73 2.80
N ALA A 337 -10.56 -12.72 3.61
CA ALA A 337 -9.53 -11.92 4.27
C ALA A 337 -8.62 -12.76 5.17
N GLY A 338 -9.17 -13.62 6.04
CA GLY A 338 -8.35 -14.45 6.91
C GLY A 338 -7.54 -15.52 6.18
N SER A 339 -8.08 -16.12 5.10
CA SER A 339 -7.31 -17.06 4.26
C SER A 339 -6.13 -16.38 3.57
N LEU A 340 -6.34 -15.19 3.00
CA LEU A 340 -5.32 -14.36 2.37
C LEU A 340 -4.24 -13.94 3.37
N VAL A 341 -4.65 -13.42 4.53
CA VAL A 341 -3.73 -13.02 5.60
C VAL A 341 -2.86 -14.20 6.03
N ALA A 342 -3.45 -15.38 6.23
CA ALA A 342 -2.70 -16.58 6.59
C ALA A 342 -1.69 -17.01 5.51
N GLU A 343 -2.04 -16.86 4.22
CA GLU A 343 -1.15 -17.15 3.10
C GLU A 343 0.05 -16.19 3.06
N ILE A 344 -0.22 -14.87 3.08
CA ILE A 344 0.84 -13.84 3.02
C ILE A 344 1.75 -13.91 4.25
N ARG A 345 1.17 -14.12 5.45
CA ARG A 345 1.98 -14.27 6.67
C ARG A 345 2.89 -15.49 6.58
N ARG A 346 2.39 -16.62 6.06
CA ARG A 346 3.21 -17.81 5.82
C ARG A 346 4.33 -17.54 4.82
N SER A 347 4.04 -16.88 3.69
CA SER A 347 5.05 -16.60 2.66
C SER A 347 6.14 -15.65 3.17
N LYS A 348 5.79 -14.70 4.05
CA LYS A 348 6.73 -13.76 4.68
C LYS A 348 7.41 -14.31 5.94
N GLY A 349 7.10 -15.53 6.38
CA GLY A 349 7.64 -16.11 7.61
C GLY A 349 7.16 -15.41 8.89
N LEU A 350 6.00 -14.76 8.86
CA LEU A 350 5.37 -14.12 10.01
C LEU A 350 4.64 -15.16 10.87
N HIS A 351 4.40 -14.83 12.14
CA HIS A 351 3.63 -15.68 13.05
C HIS A 351 2.21 -15.94 12.51
N ALA A 352 1.67 -17.14 12.72
CA ALA A 352 0.36 -17.50 12.18
C ALA A 352 -0.79 -16.69 12.81
N GLU A 353 -0.70 -16.40 14.10
CA GLU A 353 -1.66 -15.58 14.83
C GLU A 353 -1.35 -14.09 14.64
N LEU A 354 -2.41 -13.28 14.63
CA LEU A 354 -2.29 -11.82 14.60
C LEU A 354 -1.87 -11.32 15.99
N ASN A 355 -1.01 -10.30 15.98
CA ASN A 355 -0.66 -9.62 17.22
C ASN A 355 -1.87 -8.82 17.72
N SER A 356 -2.01 -8.72 19.03
CA SER A 356 -2.92 -7.81 19.69
C SER A 356 -2.32 -6.40 19.72
N TYR A 357 -3.16 -5.36 19.78
CA TYR A 357 -2.67 -4.00 20.00
C TYR A 357 -1.85 -3.89 21.30
N THR A 358 -2.14 -4.72 22.31
CA THR A 358 -1.42 -4.78 23.59
C THR A 358 0.00 -5.30 23.47
N ASP A 359 0.35 -5.97 22.37
CA ASP A 359 1.73 -6.42 22.12
C ASP A 359 2.65 -5.25 21.76
N TYR A 360 2.06 -4.13 21.31
CA TYR A 360 2.75 -2.90 20.95
C TYR A 360 2.53 -1.78 21.97
N ALA A 361 1.31 -1.68 22.52
CA ALA A 361 0.95 -0.68 23.50
C ALA A 361 1.61 -0.97 24.86
N SER A 362 2.07 0.10 25.52
CA SER A 362 2.48 0.04 26.92
C SER A 362 1.26 0.10 27.83
N LYS A 363 1.26 -0.74 28.87
CA LYS A 363 0.38 -0.57 30.03
C LYS A 363 0.66 0.73 30.79
#